data_AF-A0AAE3CK50-F1
#
_entry.id   AF-A0AAE3CK50-F1
#
_cell.length_a   1.000
_cell.length_b   1.000
_cell.length_c   1.000
_cell.angle_alpha   90.00
_cell.angle_beta   90.00
_cell.angle_gamma   90.00
#
_symmetry.space_group_name_H-M   'P 1'
#
loop_
_entity.id
_entity.type
_entity.pdbx_description
1 polymer ?
#
loop_
_entity_poly.entity_id
_entity_poly.type
_entity_poly.pdbx_seq_one_letter_code
_entity_poly.pdbx_strand_id
1 'polypeptide(L)'
;MNIVQNYCEQDLPGLADHYTWNISNNVLNFARDNGLVITVGNSLERNLRLRAFYHQLYLKGSEKMRIAVIRSYVKDWGGIHALADDNIERYARGIGRDGIDINSIKNVASYSKALAVIDPQQYTIFDARVGASLNSLFLLNNKTEIFFPSTPSRNEIIRKFQRMLRPRIPYRTPSYGYREYLDLLHQVKKRLQNNGVEIQSIEAIEMLLFAKAESLCGKAMEAINQG
;
A
#
# COMPACT_ATOMS: atom_id res chain seq x y z
N MET A 1 7.99 6.10 22.07
CA MET A 1 8.50 5.48 20.82
C MET A 1 7.36 5.32 19.83
N ASN A 2 7.58 5.53 18.53
CA ASN A 2 6.54 5.32 17.51
C ASN A 2 6.38 3.81 17.28
N ILE A 3 5.18 3.26 17.53
CA ILE A 3 4.89 1.82 17.44
C ILE A 3 5.28 1.24 16.08
N VAL A 4 5.00 1.98 15.00
CA VAL A 4 5.31 1.55 13.64
C VAL A 4 6.81 1.57 13.39
N GLN A 5 7.53 2.55 13.95
CA GLN A 5 8.99 2.58 13.87
C GLN A 5 9.61 1.34 14.50
N ASN A 6 9.27 1.02 15.75
CA ASN A 6 9.82 -0.15 16.44
C ASN A 6 9.57 -1.43 15.66
N TYR A 7 8.36 -1.56 15.11
CA TYR A 7 7.99 -2.71 14.31
C TYR A 7 8.84 -2.81 13.03
N CYS A 8 9.05 -1.68 12.35
CA CYS A 8 9.91 -1.64 11.16
C CYS A 8 11.38 -1.95 11.49
N GLU A 9 11.92 -1.45 12.60
CA GLU A 9 13.30 -1.75 13.04
C GLU A 9 13.51 -3.26 13.23
N GLN A 10 12.49 -3.97 13.73
CA GLN A 10 12.55 -5.40 14.00
C GLN A 10 12.33 -6.26 12.75
N ASP A 11 11.34 -5.92 11.93
CA ASP A 11 10.88 -6.82 10.85
C ASP A 11 11.38 -6.45 9.45
N LEU A 12 11.86 -5.22 9.19
CA LEU A 12 12.41 -4.85 7.87
C LEU A 12 13.57 -5.75 7.41
N PRO A 13 14.52 -6.16 8.27
CA PRO A 13 15.61 -7.05 7.86
C PRO A 13 15.13 -8.38 7.26
N GLY A 14 13.95 -8.87 7.66
CA GLY A 14 13.33 -10.11 7.15
C GLY A 14 12.26 -9.89 6.08
N LEU A 15 12.14 -8.68 5.51
CA LEU A 15 11.05 -8.36 4.59
C LEU A 15 11.00 -9.29 3.37
N ALA A 16 12.16 -9.66 2.81
CA ALA A 16 12.25 -10.54 1.64
C ALA A 16 11.65 -11.93 1.89
N ASP A 17 11.74 -12.43 3.14
CA ASP A 17 11.23 -13.75 3.53
C ASP A 17 9.71 -13.74 3.72
N HIS A 18 9.15 -12.56 4.01
CA HIS A 18 7.72 -12.40 4.31
C HIS A 18 6.92 -11.93 3.09
N TYR A 19 7.54 -11.20 2.17
CA TYR A 19 6.84 -10.63 1.02
C TYR A 19 6.71 -11.64 -0.13
N THR A 20 5.51 -12.19 -0.30
CA THR A 20 5.23 -13.29 -1.26
C THR A 20 4.26 -12.90 -2.38
N TRP A 21 4.03 -11.61 -2.61
CA TRP A 21 3.08 -11.17 -3.64
C TRP A 21 3.56 -11.48 -5.06
N ASN A 22 2.78 -12.27 -5.80
CA ASN A 22 3.11 -12.71 -7.14
C ASN A 22 2.61 -11.73 -8.21
N ILE A 23 3.43 -11.49 -9.23
CA ILE A 23 3.06 -10.69 -10.40
C ILE A 23 2.30 -11.59 -11.37
N SER A 24 1.11 -11.16 -11.81
CA SER A 24 0.27 -11.94 -12.73
C SER A 24 0.87 -12.00 -14.14
N ASN A 25 0.54 -13.05 -14.90
CA ASN A 25 1.04 -13.23 -16.27
C ASN A 25 0.69 -12.05 -17.19
N ASN A 26 -0.50 -11.45 -17.04
CA ASN A 26 -0.90 -10.27 -17.82
C ASN A 26 0.05 -9.10 -17.59
N VAL A 27 0.45 -8.88 -16.33
CA VAL A 27 1.39 -7.81 -15.94
C VAL A 27 2.80 -8.14 -16.43
N LEU A 28 3.25 -9.39 -16.32
CA LEU A 28 4.54 -9.83 -16.85
C LEU A 28 4.62 -9.71 -18.38
N ASN A 29 3.55 -10.04 -19.09
CA ASN A 29 3.48 -9.91 -20.55
C ASN A 29 3.52 -8.43 -20.95
N PHE A 30 2.70 -7.58 -20.32
CA PHE A 30 2.74 -6.14 -20.56
C PHE A 30 4.14 -5.55 -20.30
N ALA A 31 4.80 -5.94 -19.19
CA ALA A 31 6.15 -5.50 -18.88
C ALA A 31 7.16 -5.94 -19.97
N ARG A 32 7.07 -7.20 -20.42
CA ARG A 32 7.94 -7.76 -21.46
C ARG A 32 7.77 -7.04 -22.79
N ASP A 33 6.54 -6.81 -23.21
CA ASP A 33 6.21 -6.13 -24.47
C ASP A 33 6.71 -4.68 -24.50
N ASN A 34 6.98 -4.10 -23.33
CA ASN A 34 7.52 -2.75 -23.17
C ASN A 34 9.01 -2.74 -22.75
N GLY A 35 9.69 -3.89 -22.78
CA GLY A 35 11.15 -3.97 -22.62
C GLY A 35 11.65 -4.36 -21.22
N LEU A 36 10.80 -4.80 -20.29
CA LEU A 36 11.23 -5.36 -19.01
C LEU A 36 11.03 -6.87 -18.94
N VAL A 37 12.12 -7.60 -18.77
CA VAL A 37 12.12 -9.04 -18.49
C VAL A 37 12.43 -9.28 -17.01
N ILE A 38 11.44 -9.76 -16.25
CA ILE A 38 11.60 -10.09 -14.82
C ILE A 38 11.78 -11.62 -14.68
N THR A 39 13.03 -12.09 -14.64
CA THR A 39 13.35 -13.54 -14.55
C THR A 39 14.10 -13.93 -13.28
N VAL A 40 14.64 -12.98 -12.53
CA VAL A 40 15.48 -13.22 -11.35
C VAL A 40 14.98 -12.43 -10.13
N GLY A 41 15.42 -12.84 -8.94
CA GLY A 41 15.07 -12.21 -7.66
C GLY A 41 13.86 -12.85 -6.97
N ASN A 42 13.71 -12.57 -5.68
CA ASN A 42 12.54 -12.93 -4.87
C ASN A 42 11.33 -12.03 -5.19
N SER A 43 10.16 -12.34 -4.63
CA SER A 43 8.93 -11.58 -4.91
C SER A 43 9.05 -10.10 -4.53
N LEU A 44 9.76 -9.75 -3.45
CA LEU A 44 10.02 -8.36 -3.08
C LEU A 44 10.77 -7.61 -4.21
N GLU A 45 11.93 -8.13 -4.60
CA GLU A 45 12.77 -7.52 -5.65
C GLU A 45 12.03 -7.38 -6.98
N ARG A 46 11.26 -8.40 -7.37
CA ARG A 46 10.48 -8.37 -8.62
C ARG A 46 9.43 -7.26 -8.60
N ASN A 47 8.73 -7.07 -7.50
CA ASN A 47 7.71 -6.03 -7.37
C ASN A 47 8.33 -4.62 -7.32
N LEU A 48 9.46 -4.45 -6.62
CA LEU A 48 10.23 -3.19 -6.63
C LEU A 48 10.67 -2.83 -8.05
N ARG A 49 11.24 -3.79 -8.79
CA ARG A 49 11.66 -3.59 -10.20
C ARG A 49 10.48 -3.24 -11.10
N LEU A 50 9.35 -3.92 -10.95
CA LEU A 50 8.13 -3.65 -11.70
C LEU A 50 7.66 -2.21 -11.47
N ARG A 51 7.54 -1.77 -10.21
CA ARG A 51 7.07 -0.42 -9.86
C ARG A 51 8.01 0.65 -10.42
N ALA A 52 9.32 0.47 -10.26
CA ALA A 52 10.32 1.38 -10.81
C ALA A 52 10.24 1.49 -12.35
N PHE A 53 10.06 0.37 -13.04
CA PHE A 53 9.87 0.35 -14.49
C PHE A 53 8.57 1.02 -14.94
N TYR A 54 7.46 0.76 -14.24
CA TYR A 54 6.17 1.37 -14.54
C TYR A 54 6.21 2.88 -14.35
N HIS A 55 6.91 3.35 -13.32
CA HIS A 55 7.16 4.77 -13.13
C HIS A 55 7.92 5.37 -14.32
N GLN A 56 8.96 4.70 -14.84
CA GLN A 56 9.69 5.16 -16.03
C GLN A 56 8.82 5.20 -17.29
N LEU A 57 7.98 4.17 -17.51
CA LEU A 57 7.02 4.16 -18.62
C LEU A 57 5.98 5.29 -18.48
N TYR A 58 5.51 5.57 -17.26
CA TYR A 58 4.57 6.64 -17.01
C TYR A 58 5.18 8.01 -17.32
N LEU A 59 6.39 8.29 -16.83
CA LEU A 59 7.06 9.57 -17.02
C LEU A 59 7.35 9.87 -18.50
N LYS A 60 7.91 8.88 -19.22
CA LYS A 60 8.38 9.03 -20.60
C LYS A 60 7.31 8.74 -21.66
N GLY A 61 6.24 8.07 -21.26
CA GLY A 61 5.20 7.59 -22.15
C GLY A 61 4.23 8.67 -22.61
N SER A 62 3.58 8.41 -23.75
CA SER A 62 2.40 9.16 -24.21
C SER A 62 1.22 8.99 -23.25
N GLU A 63 0.17 9.79 -23.41
CA GLU A 63 -1.07 9.64 -22.63
C GLU A 63 -1.64 8.21 -22.73
N LYS A 64 -1.66 7.63 -23.94
CA LYS A 64 -2.08 6.24 -24.15
C LYS A 64 -1.23 5.25 -23.33
N MET A 65 0.07 5.48 -23.26
CA MET A 65 0.98 4.64 -22.45
C MET A 65 0.70 4.81 -20.96
N ARG A 66 0.51 6.05 -20.47
CA ARG A 66 0.16 6.32 -19.07
C ARG A 66 -1.13 5.61 -18.67
N ILE A 67 -2.16 5.68 -19.51
CA ILE A 67 -3.42 4.95 -19.31
C ILE A 67 -3.17 3.43 -19.24
N ALA A 68 -2.38 2.88 -20.16
CA ALA A 68 -2.08 1.44 -20.17
C ALA A 68 -1.30 0.98 -18.92
N VAL A 69 -0.31 1.77 -18.48
CA VAL A 69 0.47 1.51 -17.26
C VAL A 69 -0.43 1.53 -16.03
N ILE A 70 -1.25 2.58 -15.87
CA ILE A 70 -2.16 2.70 -14.73
C ILE A 70 -3.20 1.57 -14.75
N ARG A 71 -3.75 1.23 -15.93
CA ARG A 71 -4.64 0.07 -16.09
C ARG A 71 -3.99 -1.21 -15.61
N SER A 72 -2.80 -1.51 -16.13
CA SER A 72 -2.04 -2.72 -15.79
C SER A 72 -1.75 -2.80 -14.29
N TYR A 73 -1.28 -1.71 -13.69
CA TYR A 73 -0.92 -1.72 -12.27
C TYR A 73 -2.13 -1.76 -11.33
N VAL A 74 -3.16 -0.97 -11.60
CA VAL A 74 -4.32 -0.87 -10.69
C VAL A 74 -5.28 -2.05 -10.86
N LYS A 75 -5.57 -2.47 -12.09
CA LYS A 75 -6.52 -3.55 -12.36
C LYS A 75 -5.84 -4.91 -12.31
N ASP A 76 -4.77 -5.11 -13.08
CA ASP A 76 -4.20 -6.45 -13.30
C ASP A 76 -3.22 -6.89 -12.21
N TRP A 77 -2.39 -5.97 -11.72
CA TRP A 77 -1.52 -6.22 -10.57
C TRP A 77 -2.27 -6.04 -9.24
N GLY A 78 -3.04 -4.95 -9.13
CA GLY A 78 -3.78 -4.60 -7.92
C GLY A 78 -5.11 -5.34 -7.71
N GLY A 79 -5.59 -6.09 -8.70
CA GLY A 79 -6.80 -6.92 -8.62
C GLY A 79 -8.14 -6.15 -8.64
N ILE A 80 -8.14 -4.87 -9.03
CA ILE A 80 -9.33 -3.99 -9.02
C ILE A 80 -10.02 -3.96 -10.40
N HIS A 81 -10.43 -5.13 -10.91
CA HIS A 81 -10.99 -5.26 -12.27
C HIS A 81 -12.31 -4.50 -12.49
N ALA A 82 -13.09 -4.26 -11.44
CA ALA A 82 -14.36 -3.52 -11.51
C ALA A 82 -14.20 -2.00 -11.60
N LEU A 83 -12.96 -1.47 -11.57
CA LEU A 83 -12.72 -0.04 -11.73
C LEU A 83 -13.08 0.40 -13.16
N ALA A 84 -13.99 1.36 -13.27
CA ALA A 84 -14.40 1.95 -14.55
C ALA A 84 -13.22 2.61 -15.28
N ASP A 85 -13.21 2.52 -16.61
CA ASP A 85 -12.13 3.04 -17.43
C ASP A 85 -11.98 4.57 -17.31
N ASP A 86 -13.06 5.31 -17.15
CA ASP A 86 -13.02 6.76 -16.85
C ASP A 86 -12.16 7.09 -15.62
N ASN A 87 -12.16 6.23 -14.59
CA ASN A 87 -11.29 6.41 -13.43
C ASN A 87 -9.83 6.13 -13.77
N ILE A 88 -9.54 5.15 -14.62
CA ILE A 88 -8.18 4.87 -15.08
C ILE A 88 -7.63 6.06 -15.87
N GLU A 89 -8.41 6.59 -16.79
CA GLU A 89 -8.05 7.78 -17.57
C GLU A 89 -7.82 8.98 -16.66
N ARG A 90 -8.73 9.20 -15.70
CA ARG A 90 -8.57 10.25 -14.68
C ARG A 90 -7.27 10.07 -13.89
N TYR A 91 -6.97 8.85 -13.44
CA TYR A 91 -5.75 8.58 -12.68
C TYR A 91 -4.48 8.77 -13.52
N ALA A 92 -4.51 8.44 -14.81
CA ALA A 92 -3.38 8.64 -15.71
C ALA A 92 -2.98 10.12 -15.88
N ARG A 93 -3.92 11.06 -15.65
CA ARG A 93 -3.66 12.51 -15.68
C ARG A 93 -2.89 13.04 -14.46
N GLY A 94 -2.70 12.22 -13.42
CA GLY A 94 -1.93 12.62 -12.23
C GLY A 94 -2.76 13.26 -11.13
N ILE A 95 -2.13 14.06 -10.26
CA ILE A 95 -2.78 14.78 -9.15
C ILE A 95 -3.33 16.11 -9.66
N GLY A 96 -4.55 16.48 -9.25
CA GLY A 96 -5.09 17.82 -9.52
C GLY A 96 -6.57 17.82 -9.91
N ARG A 97 -7.03 18.96 -10.43
CA ARG A 97 -8.45 19.27 -10.71
C ARG A 97 -9.17 18.19 -11.52
N ASP A 98 -8.50 17.63 -12.52
CA ASP A 98 -9.07 16.62 -13.43
C ASP A 98 -8.45 15.23 -13.24
N GLY A 99 -7.80 15.01 -12.09
CA GLY A 99 -6.98 13.85 -11.79
C GLY A 99 -7.37 13.17 -10.47
N ILE A 100 -6.35 12.88 -9.66
CA ILE A 100 -6.50 12.23 -8.36
C ILE A 100 -6.76 13.31 -7.29
N ASP A 101 -7.88 13.17 -6.59
CA ASP A 101 -8.15 13.87 -5.33
C ASP A 101 -7.59 13.04 -4.17
N ILE A 102 -6.46 13.50 -3.61
CA ILE A 102 -5.77 12.84 -2.50
C ILE A 102 -6.56 12.89 -1.18
N ASN A 103 -7.53 13.79 -1.06
CA ASN A 103 -8.33 13.96 0.15
C ASN A 103 -9.59 13.07 0.14
N SER A 104 -9.89 12.41 -0.98
CA SER A 104 -11.06 11.53 -1.07
C SER A 104 -10.76 10.17 -0.44
N ILE A 105 -11.55 9.72 0.53
CA ILE A 105 -11.44 8.32 1.00
C ILE A 105 -12.03 7.32 -0.01
N LYS A 106 -12.89 7.80 -0.93
CA LYS A 106 -13.56 6.96 -1.91
C LYS A 106 -12.53 6.49 -2.92
N ASN A 107 -12.40 5.16 -3.05
CA ASN A 107 -11.47 4.53 -3.98
C ASN A 107 -9.97 4.76 -3.65
N VAL A 108 -9.62 5.03 -2.38
CA VAL A 108 -8.20 5.15 -1.97
C VAL A 108 -7.34 3.95 -2.33
N ALA A 109 -7.90 2.74 -2.27
CA ALA A 109 -7.19 1.52 -2.66
C ALA A 109 -6.78 1.50 -4.14
N SER A 110 -7.50 2.20 -5.03
CA SER A 110 -7.16 2.28 -6.44
C SER A 110 -6.31 3.50 -6.78
N TYR A 111 -6.66 4.70 -6.29
CA TYR A 111 -5.85 5.88 -6.63
C TYR A 111 -4.48 5.86 -5.94
N SER A 112 -4.34 5.29 -4.73
CA SER A 112 -3.02 5.14 -4.09
C SER A 112 -2.08 4.23 -4.88
N LYS A 113 -2.62 3.20 -5.56
CA LYS A 113 -1.87 2.37 -6.50
C LYS A 113 -1.39 3.15 -7.72
N ALA A 114 -2.24 4.02 -8.27
CA ALA A 114 -1.83 4.90 -9.35
C ALA A 114 -0.74 5.87 -8.88
N LEU A 115 -0.91 6.51 -7.71
CA LEU A 115 0.07 7.42 -7.14
C LEU A 115 1.43 6.76 -6.87
N ALA A 116 1.44 5.52 -6.38
CA ALA A 116 2.66 4.75 -6.16
C ALA A 116 3.43 4.45 -7.45
N VAL A 117 2.78 4.51 -8.62
CA VAL A 117 3.47 4.45 -9.92
C VAL A 117 3.88 5.84 -10.40
N ILE A 118 3.02 6.84 -10.22
CA ILE A 118 3.25 8.21 -10.68
C ILE A 118 4.48 8.81 -9.97
N ASP A 119 4.57 8.64 -8.66
CA ASP A 119 5.69 9.10 -7.84
C ASP A 119 5.91 8.13 -6.65
N PRO A 120 6.71 7.06 -6.85
CA PRO A 120 6.98 6.05 -5.82
C PRO A 120 7.80 6.58 -4.64
N GLN A 121 8.41 7.77 -4.75
CA GLN A 121 9.16 8.37 -3.64
C GLN A 121 8.23 9.04 -2.64
N GLN A 122 7.16 9.67 -3.14
CA GLN A 122 6.22 10.42 -2.31
C GLN A 122 5.00 9.59 -1.89
N TYR A 123 4.59 8.61 -2.69
CA TYR A 123 3.36 7.86 -2.49
C TYR A 123 3.56 6.36 -2.41
N THR A 124 2.72 5.72 -1.60
CA THR A 124 2.66 4.27 -1.43
C THR A 124 1.22 3.79 -1.41
N ILE A 125 1.04 2.49 -1.59
CA ILE A 125 -0.29 1.90 -1.66
C ILE A 125 -0.95 1.92 -0.28
N PHE A 126 -2.21 2.35 -0.23
CA PHE A 126 -3.05 2.23 0.95
C PHE A 126 -4.26 1.35 0.63
N ASP A 127 -4.12 0.06 0.90
CA ASP A 127 -5.18 -0.94 0.74
C ASP A 127 -5.61 -1.54 2.08
N ALA A 128 -6.48 -2.55 2.02
CA ALA A 128 -7.09 -3.10 3.22
C ALA A 128 -6.08 -3.81 4.12
N ARG A 129 -5.02 -4.41 3.56
CA ARG A 129 -3.96 -5.08 4.34
C ARG A 129 -3.09 -4.06 5.05
N VAL A 130 -2.69 -2.99 4.37
CA VAL A 130 -1.89 -1.90 4.96
C VAL A 130 -2.66 -1.24 6.11
N GLY A 131 -3.90 -0.81 5.86
CA GLY A 131 -4.73 -0.17 6.89
C GLY A 131 -5.03 -1.10 8.08
N ALA A 132 -5.29 -2.38 7.84
CA ALA A 132 -5.53 -3.35 8.90
C ALA A 132 -4.29 -3.62 9.75
N SER A 133 -3.10 -3.62 9.15
CA SER A 133 -1.83 -3.79 9.86
C SER A 133 -1.56 -2.64 10.82
N LEU A 134 -1.74 -1.40 10.37
CA LEU A 134 -1.57 -0.22 11.21
C LEU A 134 -2.54 -0.24 12.39
N ASN A 135 -3.81 -0.54 12.12
CA ASN A 135 -4.82 -0.65 13.17
C ASN A 135 -4.52 -1.78 14.16
N SER A 136 -3.99 -2.91 13.68
CA SER A 136 -3.57 -4.03 14.54
C SER A 136 -2.42 -3.62 15.45
N LEU A 137 -1.39 -2.95 14.90
CA LEU A 137 -0.26 -2.44 15.68
C LEU A 137 -0.71 -1.47 16.77
N PHE A 138 -1.60 -0.53 16.45
CA PHE A 138 -2.10 0.42 17.44
C PHE A 138 -2.98 -0.25 18.49
N LEU A 139 -3.84 -1.19 18.10
CA LEU A 139 -4.67 -1.94 19.05
C LEU A 139 -3.81 -2.76 20.03
N LEU A 140 -2.82 -3.50 19.54
CA LEU A 140 -1.89 -4.30 20.36
C LEU A 140 -1.06 -3.47 21.35
N ASN A 141 -1.00 -2.15 21.15
CA ASN A 141 -0.26 -1.21 22.00
C ASN A 141 -1.18 -0.26 22.76
N ASN A 142 -2.48 -0.57 22.87
CA ASN A 142 -3.48 0.24 23.56
C ASN A 142 -3.54 1.71 23.07
N LYS A 143 -3.32 1.93 21.76
CA LYS A 143 -3.41 3.25 21.10
C LYS A 143 -4.68 3.35 20.25
N THR A 144 -5.84 3.20 20.87
CA THR A 144 -7.15 3.17 20.20
C THR A 144 -7.64 4.54 19.70
N GLU A 145 -6.92 5.61 20.04
CA GLU A 145 -7.24 6.95 19.55
C GLU A 145 -6.84 7.17 18.08
N ILE A 146 -5.97 6.34 17.51
CA ILE A 146 -5.44 6.52 16.15
C ILE A 146 -5.82 5.29 15.36
N PHE A 147 -6.95 5.33 14.65
CA PHE A 147 -7.32 4.28 13.71
C PHE A 147 -7.49 4.84 12.31
N PHE A 148 -6.90 4.12 11.37
CA PHE A 148 -7.01 4.39 9.95
C PHE A 148 -8.30 3.82 9.36
N PRO A 149 -8.85 4.45 8.30
CA PRO A 149 -10.07 3.99 7.66
C PRO A 149 -9.88 2.58 7.09
N SER A 150 -10.92 1.75 7.25
CA SER A 150 -10.95 0.41 6.65
C SER A 150 -11.39 0.50 5.19
N THR A 151 -10.61 -0.11 4.29
CA THR A 151 -11.00 -0.29 2.89
C THR A 151 -11.51 -1.73 2.67
N PRO A 152 -12.38 -1.96 1.67
CA PRO A 152 -12.91 -3.29 1.38
C PRO A 152 -11.79 -4.30 1.10
N SER A 153 -11.87 -5.47 1.74
CA SER A 153 -10.92 -6.57 1.55
C SER A 153 -11.60 -7.80 0.98
N ARG A 154 -10.87 -8.57 0.15
CA ARG A 154 -11.25 -9.94 -0.23
C ARG A 154 -10.67 -11.00 0.72
N ASN A 155 -9.69 -10.62 1.54
CA ASN A 155 -9.06 -11.53 2.49
C ASN A 155 -9.94 -11.71 3.73
N GLU A 156 -10.26 -12.95 4.08
CA GLU A 156 -11.18 -13.28 5.17
C GLU A 156 -10.67 -12.85 6.54
N ILE A 157 -9.39 -13.04 6.83
CA ILE A 157 -8.76 -12.64 8.10
C ILE A 157 -8.89 -11.13 8.28
N ILE A 158 -8.53 -10.36 7.24
CA ILE A 158 -8.65 -8.90 7.25
C ILE A 158 -10.11 -8.47 7.45
N ARG A 159 -11.08 -9.09 6.74
CA ARG A 159 -12.51 -8.78 6.89
C ARG A 159 -13.03 -9.07 8.30
N LYS A 160 -12.60 -10.19 8.90
CA LYS A 160 -12.98 -10.58 10.25
C LYS A 160 -12.45 -9.56 11.26
N PHE A 161 -11.17 -9.20 11.17
CA PHE A 161 -10.57 -8.19 12.02
C PHE A 161 -11.26 -6.82 11.89
N GLN A 162 -11.48 -6.32 10.66
CA GLN A 162 -12.19 -5.06 10.42
C GLN A 162 -13.59 -5.04 11.06
N ARG A 163 -14.31 -6.17 11.04
CA ARG A 163 -15.63 -6.31 11.68
C ARG A 163 -15.54 -6.23 13.21
N MET A 164 -14.54 -6.86 13.81
CA MET A 164 -14.29 -6.83 15.26
C MET A 164 -13.80 -5.46 15.74
N LEU A 165 -13.09 -4.74 14.87
CA LEU A 165 -12.56 -3.42 15.15
C LEU A 165 -13.65 -2.34 15.07
N ARG A 166 -14.61 -2.46 14.14
CA ARG A 166 -15.63 -1.44 13.86
C ARG A 166 -16.32 -0.84 15.10
N PRO A 167 -16.75 -1.63 16.12
CA PRO A 167 -17.38 -1.07 17.33
C PRO A 167 -16.42 -0.26 18.22
N ARG A 168 -15.11 -0.42 18.03
CA ARG A 168 -14.04 0.17 18.86
C ARG A 168 -13.42 1.42 18.25
N ILE A 169 -13.75 1.73 16.99
CA ILE A 169 -13.25 2.93 16.32
C ILE A 169 -14.13 4.11 16.76
N PRO A 170 -13.60 5.12 17.48
CA PRO A 170 -14.37 6.31 17.77
C PRO A 170 -14.83 6.93 16.44
N TYR A 171 -16.07 7.44 16.38
CA TYR A 171 -16.54 8.18 15.21
C TYR A 171 -15.64 9.40 15.01
N ARG A 172 -14.68 9.30 14.08
CA ARG A 172 -13.80 10.40 13.67
C ARG A 172 -14.11 10.74 12.23
N THR A 173 -14.02 12.03 11.91
CA THR A 173 -14.14 12.54 10.56
C THR A 173 -13.05 11.88 9.70
N PRO A 174 -13.40 11.15 8.61
CA PRO A 174 -12.44 10.41 7.78
C PRO A 174 -11.39 11.27 7.02
N SER A 175 -11.32 12.57 7.31
CA SER A 175 -10.90 13.60 6.34
C SER A 175 -9.42 13.62 5.94
N TYR A 176 -8.53 12.78 6.51
CA TYR A 176 -7.11 12.79 6.13
C TYR A 176 -6.39 11.44 6.16
N GLY A 177 -7.12 10.31 6.28
CA GLY A 177 -6.50 9.02 6.59
C GLY A 177 -5.34 8.59 5.66
N TYR A 178 -5.40 8.91 4.36
CA TYR A 178 -4.30 8.62 3.43
C TYR A 178 -3.12 9.59 3.58
N ARG A 179 -3.37 10.88 3.79
CA ARG A 179 -2.30 11.87 4.02
C ARG A 179 -1.57 11.60 5.33
N GLU A 180 -2.33 11.35 6.41
CA GLU A 180 -1.79 10.96 7.70
C GLU A 180 -0.97 9.66 7.61
N TYR A 181 -1.42 8.71 6.79
CA TYR A 181 -0.67 7.49 6.51
C TYR A 181 0.67 7.80 5.84
N LEU A 182 0.68 8.64 4.80
CA LEU A 182 1.93 9.01 4.12
C LEU A 182 2.86 9.79 5.06
N ASP A 183 2.32 10.76 5.81
CA ASP A 183 3.08 11.54 6.79
C ASP A 183 3.68 10.62 7.86
N LEU A 184 2.93 9.62 8.33
CA LEU A 184 3.43 8.60 9.25
C LEU A 184 4.58 7.81 8.62
N LEU A 185 4.44 7.32 7.39
CA LEU A 185 5.49 6.54 6.74
C LEU A 185 6.76 7.36 6.49
N HIS A 186 6.62 8.61 6.05
CA HIS A 186 7.75 9.53 5.87
C HIS A 186 8.46 9.82 7.20
N GLN A 187 7.70 10.03 8.27
CA GLN A 187 8.27 10.20 9.62
C GLN A 187 8.98 8.94 10.10
N VAL A 188 8.40 7.76 9.88
CA VAL A 188 9.03 6.48 10.24
C VAL A 188 10.32 6.28 9.46
N LYS A 189 10.31 6.47 8.14
CA LYS A 189 11.53 6.40 7.30
C LYS A 189 12.63 7.31 7.84
N LYS A 190 12.32 8.59 8.11
CA LYS A 190 13.31 9.54 8.63
C LYS A 190 13.91 9.08 9.97
N ARG A 191 13.09 8.54 10.86
CA ARG A 191 13.55 8.05 12.17
C ARG A 191 14.39 6.78 12.06
N LEU A 192 14.00 5.85 11.18
CA LEU A 192 14.78 4.65 10.87
C LEU A 192 16.18 5.03 10.36
N GLN A 193 16.26 5.97 9.43
CA GLN A 193 17.54 6.47 8.91
C GLN A 193 18.40 7.11 10.00
N ASN A 194 17.79 7.92 10.88
CA ASN A 194 18.50 8.49 12.04
C ASN A 194 19.02 7.42 13.02
N ASN A 195 18.39 6.26 13.06
CA ASN A 195 18.79 5.11 13.88
C ASN A 195 19.74 4.14 13.15
N GLY A 196 20.23 4.50 11.96
CA GLY A 196 21.19 3.69 11.20
C GLY A 196 20.57 2.52 10.42
N VAL A 197 19.24 2.44 10.33
CA VAL A 197 18.57 1.45 9.49
C VAL A 197 18.64 1.88 8.03
N GLU A 198 19.19 1.02 7.17
CA GLU A 198 19.25 1.27 5.73
C GLU A 198 17.86 1.11 5.11
N ILE A 199 17.26 2.24 4.73
CA ILE A 199 15.98 2.28 4.03
C ILE A 199 15.97 3.42 3.01
N GLN A 200 15.71 3.06 1.75
CA GLN A 200 15.75 3.99 0.62
C GLN A 200 14.38 4.61 0.33
N SER A 201 13.29 3.87 0.53
CA SER A 201 11.93 4.31 0.18
C SER A 201 10.90 3.94 1.24
N ILE A 202 9.81 4.72 1.30
CA ILE A 202 8.64 4.39 2.13
C ILE A 202 7.89 3.15 1.62
N GLU A 203 8.15 2.72 0.38
CA GLU A 203 7.61 1.49 -0.21
C GLU A 203 7.99 0.24 0.59
N ALA A 204 9.22 0.16 1.14
CA ALA A 204 9.60 -0.98 1.98
C ALA A 204 8.73 -1.09 3.24
N ILE A 205 8.33 0.04 3.83
CA ILE A 205 7.43 0.06 4.99
C ILE A 205 6.02 -0.38 4.57
N GLU A 206 5.51 0.13 3.45
CA GLU A 206 4.23 -0.30 2.87
C GLU A 206 4.19 -1.81 2.62
N MET A 207 5.22 -2.34 1.96
CA MET A 207 5.34 -3.75 1.63
C MET A 207 5.46 -4.63 2.89
N LEU A 208 6.13 -4.14 3.94
CA LEU A 208 6.18 -4.82 5.23
C LEU A 208 4.80 -4.90 5.88
N LEU A 209 4.09 -3.78 5.97
CA LEU A 209 2.73 -3.74 6.51
C LEU A 209 1.81 -4.68 5.70
N PHE A 210 1.89 -4.62 4.38
CA PHE A 210 1.14 -5.52 3.51
C PHE A 210 1.43 -7.01 3.81
N ALA A 211 2.71 -7.39 3.92
CA ALA A 211 3.14 -8.77 4.13
C ALA A 211 2.74 -9.32 5.51
N LYS A 212 2.78 -8.49 6.55
CA LYS A 212 2.50 -8.91 7.94
C LYS A 212 1.03 -8.83 8.33
N ALA A 213 0.16 -8.35 7.44
CA ALA A 213 -1.22 -8.00 7.75
C ALA A 213 -2.03 -9.13 8.39
N GLU A 214 -1.95 -10.35 7.85
CA GLU A 214 -2.73 -11.48 8.37
C GLU A 214 -2.27 -11.90 9.76
N SER A 215 -0.95 -11.96 9.98
CA SER A 215 -0.37 -12.29 11.28
C SER A 215 -0.71 -11.22 12.34
N LEU A 216 -0.60 -9.93 11.98
CA LEU A 216 -0.94 -8.83 12.86
C LEU A 216 -2.43 -8.83 13.23
N CYS A 217 -3.31 -9.03 12.24
CA CYS A 217 -4.74 -9.14 12.47
C CYS A 217 -5.09 -10.32 13.39
N GLY A 218 -4.44 -11.47 13.20
CA GLY A 218 -4.61 -12.65 14.07
C GLY A 218 -4.33 -12.33 15.53
N LYS A 219 -3.13 -11.80 15.82
CA LYS A 219 -2.72 -11.37 17.17
C LYS A 219 -3.67 -10.34 17.78
N ALA A 220 -4.07 -9.35 16.98
CA ALA A 220 -4.98 -8.31 17.42
C ALA A 220 -6.38 -8.85 17.76
N MET A 221 -6.90 -9.81 16.99
CA MET A 221 -8.17 -10.47 17.29
C MET A 221 -8.10 -11.34 18.55
N GLU A 222 -6.98 -12.02 18.80
CA GLU A 222 -6.76 -12.77 20.04
C GLU A 222 -6.79 -11.84 21.27
N ALA A 223 -6.07 -10.71 21.20
CA ALA A 223 -6.08 -9.70 22.26
C ALA A 223 -7.49 -9.14 22.52
N ILE A 224 -8.29 -8.93 21.48
CA ILE A 224 -9.69 -8.49 21.60
C ILE A 224 -10.57 -9.52 22.34
N ASN A 225 -10.31 -10.81 22.18
CA ASN A 225 -11.14 -11.86 22.78
C ASN A 225 -10.74 -12.17 24.24
N GLN A 226 -9.55 -11.76 24.66
CA GLN A 226 -9.01 -12.00 26.01
C GLN A 226 -9.28 -10.85 26.99
N GLY A 227 -9.70 -9.67 26.51
CA GLY A 227 -10.03 -8.50 27.32
C GLY A 227 -11.49 -8.08 27.17
#